data_AF-R4UGS2-F1
#
_entry.id   AF-R4UGS2-F1
#
_cell.length_a   1.000
_cell.length_b   1.000
_cell.length_c   1.000
_cell.angle_alpha   90.00
_cell.angle_beta   90.00
_cell.angle_gamma   90.00
#
_symmetry.space_group_name_H-M   'P 1'
#
loop_
_entity.id
_entity.type
_entity.pdbx_description
1 polymer ?
#
loop_
_entity_poly.entity_id
_entity_poly.type
_entity_poly.pdbx_seq_one_letter_code
_entity_poly.pdbx_strand_id
1 'polypeptide(L)'
;MTEPWRIKWHLDAKTLAVLINDADKNKLAPWYTFLKNKQWNIIKVRVVLPTESFISVMKIFFPGEIINRDEEGIFVQTGKGILKLLVVQKKGTPIITNFANPQIAQELHLGSWFDQNEYETTFLLSKS
;
A
#
# COMPACT_ATOMS: atom_id res chain seq x y z
N MET A 1 -2.39 13.47 17.96
CA MET A 1 -3.60 12.69 17.63
C MET A 1 -3.15 11.34 17.13
N THR A 2 -3.58 10.24 17.75
CA THR A 2 -3.33 8.90 17.22
C THR A 2 -4.18 8.74 15.97
N GLU A 3 -3.59 8.30 14.85
CA GLU A 3 -4.28 8.03 13.59
C GLU A 3 -4.56 6.52 13.50
N PRO A 4 -5.64 6.00 14.13
CA PRO A 4 -5.78 4.56 14.39
C PRO A 4 -5.90 3.70 13.13
N TRP A 5 -6.39 4.27 12.03
CA TRP A 5 -6.63 3.58 10.76
C TRP A 5 -5.53 3.84 9.72
N ARG A 6 -4.45 4.54 10.08
CA ARG A 6 -3.35 4.76 9.17
C ARG A 6 -2.49 3.51 9.07
N ILE A 7 -2.28 3.03 7.86
CA ILE A 7 -1.46 1.86 7.57
C ILE A 7 -0.03 2.10 8.03
N LYS A 8 0.49 1.13 8.78
CA LYS A 8 1.89 1.11 9.20
C LYS A 8 2.63 0.08 8.37
N TRP A 9 3.22 0.54 7.26
CA TRP A 9 3.82 -0.33 6.25
C TRP A 9 4.97 -1.22 6.75
N HIS A 10 5.60 -0.86 7.87
CA HIS A 10 6.64 -1.67 8.53
C HIS A 10 6.10 -2.94 9.20
N LEU A 11 4.78 -3.10 9.34
CA LEU A 11 4.16 -4.34 9.78
C LEU A 11 4.27 -5.41 8.68
N ASP A 12 4.09 -6.68 9.04
CA ASP A 12 4.09 -7.77 8.07
C ASP A 12 2.80 -7.81 7.24
N ALA A 13 2.90 -8.34 6.02
CA ALA A 13 1.78 -8.39 5.08
C ALA A 13 0.57 -9.18 5.61
N LYS A 14 0.76 -10.23 6.42
CA LYS A 14 -0.36 -11.02 6.95
C LYS A 14 -1.15 -10.21 7.98
N THR A 15 -0.46 -9.53 8.89
CA THR A 15 -1.09 -8.64 9.88
C THR A 15 -1.87 -7.53 9.18
N LEU A 16 -1.26 -6.84 8.20
CA LEU A 16 -1.96 -5.80 7.43
C LEU A 16 -3.18 -6.35 6.67
N ALA A 17 -3.06 -7.55 6.08
CA ALA A 17 -4.17 -8.16 5.37
C ALA A 17 -5.37 -8.46 6.27
N VAL A 18 -5.13 -8.97 7.48
CA VAL A 18 -6.19 -9.21 8.47
C VAL A 18 -6.85 -7.90 8.86
N LEU A 19 -6.06 -6.90 9.29
CA LEU A 19 -6.58 -5.60 9.74
C LEU A 19 -7.44 -4.90 8.69
N ILE A 20 -6.97 -4.86 7.44
CA ILE A 20 -7.66 -4.18 6.35
C ILE A 20 -8.94 -4.92 5.97
N ASN A 21 -8.86 -6.23 5.75
CA ASN A 21 -10.01 -7.01 5.30
C ASN A 21 -11.07 -7.19 6.40
N ASP A 22 -10.67 -7.22 7.67
CA ASP A 22 -11.63 -7.25 8.78
C ASP A 22 -12.38 -5.92 8.91
N ALA A 23 -11.73 -4.78 8.65
CA ALA A 23 -12.41 -3.49 8.65
C ALA A 23 -13.51 -3.45 7.57
N ASP A 24 -13.22 -3.93 6.36
CA ASP A 24 -14.20 -4.02 5.26
C ASP A 24 -15.36 -4.97 5.62
N LYS A 25 -15.04 -6.19 6.10
CA LYS A 25 -16.04 -7.19 6.51
C LYS A 25 -16.98 -6.68 7.59
N ASN A 26 -16.46 -5.91 8.55
CA ASN A 26 -17.22 -5.36 9.66
C ASN A 26 -17.80 -3.96 9.37
N LYS A 27 -17.68 -3.45 8.13
CA LYS A 27 -18.16 -2.13 7.71
C LYS A 27 -17.62 -0.98 8.58
N LEU A 28 -16.36 -1.09 9.00
CA LEU A 28 -15.64 -0.05 9.73
C LEU A 28 -15.05 0.97 8.76
N ALA A 29 -14.42 2.01 9.30
CA ALA A 29 -13.70 2.98 8.48
C ALA A 29 -12.57 2.28 7.70
N PRO A 30 -12.34 2.64 6.43
CA PRO A 30 -11.25 2.04 5.67
C PRO A 30 -9.91 2.47 6.23
N TRP A 31 -8.97 1.54 6.22
CA TRP A 31 -7.56 1.86 6.45
C TRP A 31 -7.06 2.79 5.36
N TYR A 32 -6.12 3.68 5.69
CA TYR A 32 -5.62 4.66 4.73
C TYR A 32 -4.11 4.88 4.84
N THR A 33 -3.54 5.44 3.78
CA THR A 33 -2.14 5.84 3.67
C THR A 33 -2.04 7.10 2.81
N PHE A 34 -0.86 7.72 2.74
CA PHE A 34 -0.63 8.87 1.87
C PHE A 34 0.36 8.56 0.75
N LEU A 35 0.05 9.05 -0.45
CA LEU A 35 1.00 9.12 -1.54
C LEU A 35 1.01 10.56 -2.06
N LYS A 36 2.19 11.21 -2.03
CA LYS A 36 2.35 12.63 -2.44
C LYS A 36 1.32 13.55 -1.77
N ASN A 37 1.16 13.41 -0.44
CA ASN A 37 0.20 14.14 0.40
C ASN A 37 -1.29 13.94 0.05
N LYS A 38 -1.62 12.98 -0.82
CA LYS A 38 -3.01 12.59 -1.11
C LYS A 38 -3.36 11.33 -0.34
N GLN A 39 -4.50 11.36 0.35
CA GLN A 39 -5.00 10.21 1.09
C GLN A 39 -5.55 9.16 0.13
N TRP A 40 -5.11 7.92 0.32
CA TRP A 40 -5.60 6.72 -0.34
C TRP A 40 -6.19 5.79 0.70
N ASN A 41 -7.46 5.46 0.55
CA ASN A 41 -8.14 4.43 1.31
C ASN A 41 -7.83 3.08 0.67
N ILE A 42 -7.45 2.11 1.49
CA ILE A 42 -7.18 0.74 1.09
C ILE A 42 -8.30 -0.12 1.68
N ILE A 43 -9.09 -0.72 0.80
CA ILE A 43 -10.36 -1.36 1.18
C ILE A 43 -10.19 -2.87 1.21
N LYS A 44 -9.53 -3.45 0.20
CA LYS A 44 -9.33 -4.89 0.10
C LYS A 44 -7.95 -5.22 -0.42
N VAL A 45 -7.34 -6.23 0.22
CA VAL A 45 -5.96 -6.65 -0.04
C VAL A 45 -5.82 -8.16 0.03
N ARG A 46 -4.72 -8.68 -0.50
CA ARG A 46 -4.27 -10.06 -0.23
C ARG A 46 -2.76 -10.12 -0.05
N VAL A 47 -2.30 -11.12 0.69
CA VAL A 47 -0.88 -11.45 0.75
C VAL A 47 -0.47 -12.11 -0.55
N VAL A 48 0.68 -11.72 -1.10
CA VAL A 48 1.30 -12.39 -2.24
C VAL A 48 2.06 -13.61 -1.72
N LEU A 49 1.75 -14.79 -2.26
CA LEU A 49 2.39 -16.03 -1.86
C LEU A 49 3.80 -16.13 -2.46
N PRO A 50 4.75 -16.80 -1.78
CA PRO A 50 6.10 -16.99 -2.31
C PRO A 50 6.17 -17.74 -3.65
N THR A 51 5.13 -18.51 -3.98
CA THR A 51 5.02 -19.25 -5.24
C THR A 51 4.49 -18.39 -6.39
N GLU A 52 3.95 -17.20 -6.11
CA GLU A 52 3.51 -16.28 -7.16
C GLU A 52 4.71 -15.60 -7.79
N SER A 53 4.78 -15.64 -9.12
CA SER A 53 5.85 -15.01 -9.88
C SER A 53 5.39 -13.68 -10.44
N PHE A 54 6.22 -12.65 -10.30
CA PHE A 54 6.02 -11.36 -10.93
C PHE A 54 7.38 -10.73 -11.26
N ILE A 55 7.42 -9.89 -12.29
CA ILE A 55 8.66 -9.20 -12.70
C ILE A 55 8.95 -8.08 -11.71
N SER A 56 10.17 -8.03 -11.18
CA SER A 56 10.62 -6.97 -10.28
C SER A 56 12.03 -6.52 -10.64
N VAL A 57 12.36 -5.27 -10.32
CA VAL A 57 13.72 -4.75 -10.45
C VAL A 57 14.62 -5.29 -9.35
N MET A 58 15.89 -5.57 -9.65
CA MET A 58 16.86 -6.04 -8.65
C MET A 58 17.33 -4.88 -7.77
N LYS A 59 16.59 -4.60 -6.70
CA LYS A 59 17.01 -3.66 -5.65
C LYS A 59 16.39 -4.03 -4.30
N ILE A 60 16.83 -3.32 -3.26
CA ILE A 60 16.16 -3.32 -1.96
C ILE A 60 14.95 -2.38 -2.04
N PHE A 61 13.79 -2.88 -1.62
CA PHE A 61 12.56 -2.10 -1.55
C PHE A 61 12.26 -1.69 -0.11
N PHE A 62 11.72 -0.49 0.07
CA PHE A 62 11.32 -0.01 1.39
C PHE A 62 9.86 -0.38 1.70
N PRO A 63 9.50 -0.57 2.98
CA PRO A 63 8.11 -0.73 3.38
C PRO A 63 7.25 0.45 2.90
N GLY A 64 6.16 0.16 2.18
CA GLY A 64 5.26 1.13 1.55
C GLY A 64 5.59 1.42 0.09
N GLU A 65 6.67 0.88 -0.46
CA GLU A 65 7.04 1.06 -1.86
C GLU A 65 6.21 0.16 -2.79
N ILE A 66 5.69 0.73 -3.88
CA ILE A 66 5.04 -0.01 -4.97
C ILE A 66 6.11 -0.68 -5.80
N ILE A 67 6.15 -2.01 -5.77
CA ILE A 67 7.20 -2.83 -6.39
C ILE A 67 6.74 -3.47 -7.71
N ASN A 68 5.43 -3.55 -7.94
CA ASN A 68 4.87 -3.99 -9.21
C ASN A 68 3.37 -3.61 -9.32
N ARG A 69 2.78 -3.87 -10.49
CA ARG A 69 1.39 -3.67 -10.82
C ARG A 69 0.96 -4.68 -11.89
N ASP A 70 -0.27 -5.14 -11.81
CA ASP A 70 -1.00 -5.76 -12.91
C ASP A 70 -2.42 -5.17 -13.00
N GLU A 71 -3.28 -5.76 -13.83
CA GLU A 71 -4.65 -5.27 -14.04
C GLU A 71 -5.53 -5.41 -12.78
N GLU A 72 -5.23 -6.39 -11.92
CA GLU A 72 -6.00 -6.68 -10.71
C GLU A 72 -5.57 -5.83 -9.51
N GLY A 73 -4.33 -5.37 -9.47
CA GLY A 73 -3.83 -4.69 -8.28
C GLY A 73 -2.40 -4.17 -8.35
N ILE A 74 -2.03 -3.48 -7.27
CA ILE A 74 -0.67 -2.98 -7.04
C ILE A 74 0.01 -3.81 -5.94
N PHE A 75 1.28 -4.11 -6.15
CA PHE A 75 2.12 -4.89 -5.24
C PHE A 75 2.94 -3.94 -4.40
N VAL A 76 2.83 -4.03 -3.08
CA VAL A 76 3.48 -3.12 -2.14
C VAL A 76 4.36 -3.92 -1.19
N GLN A 77 5.61 -3.49 -1.06
CA GLN A 77 6.53 -4.04 -0.07
C GLN A 77 6.04 -3.68 1.33
N THR A 78 6.05 -4.66 2.23
CA THR A 78 5.76 -4.44 3.66
C THR A 78 7.03 -4.66 4.49
N GLY A 79 6.97 -4.55 5.82
CA GLY A 79 8.10 -4.94 6.68
C GLY A 79 8.49 -6.40 6.51
N LYS A 80 7.53 -7.27 6.18
CA LYS A 80 7.78 -8.67 5.83
C LYS A 80 6.74 -9.20 4.86
N GLY A 81 7.21 -9.55 3.66
CA GLY A 81 6.36 -10.03 2.57
C GLY A 81 5.76 -8.89 1.76
N ILE A 82 4.88 -9.24 0.83
CA ILE A 82 4.31 -8.33 -0.15
C ILE A 82 2.79 -8.38 -0.03
N LEU A 83 2.17 -7.20 -0.09
CA LEU A 83 0.73 -7.03 -0.05
C LEU A 83 0.24 -6.56 -1.41
N LYS A 84 -0.73 -7.25 -2.00
CA LYS A 84 -1.39 -6.82 -3.23
C LYS A 84 -2.67 -6.07 -2.86
N LEU A 85 -2.78 -4.81 -3.28
CA LEU A 85 -3.97 -4.00 -3.07
C LEU A 85 -4.92 -4.20 -4.25
N LEU A 86 -6.13 -4.67 -3.95
CA LEU A 86 -7.13 -5.08 -4.95
C LEU A 86 -8.24 -4.03 -5.11
N VAL A 87 -8.50 -3.29 -4.04
CA VAL A 87 -9.54 -2.26 -4.02
C VAL A 87 -9.00 -1.05 -3.27
N VAL A 88 -8.84 0.06 -3.98
CA VAL A 88 -8.34 1.31 -3.42
C VAL A 88 -9.24 2.47 -3.80
N GLN A 89 -9.15 3.58 -3.08
CA GLN A 89 -9.91 4.77 -3.37
C GLN A 89 -9.08 5.99 -2.99
N LYS A 90 -8.86 6.89 -3.93
CA LYS A 90 -8.35 8.22 -3.60
C LYS A 90 -9.46 9.02 -2.92
N LYS A 91 -9.17 9.69 -1.81
CA LYS A 91 -10.21 10.37 -1.01
C LYS A 91 -11.05 11.31 -1.89
N GLY A 92 -12.37 11.13 -1.86
CA GLY A 92 -13.32 11.92 -2.65
C GLY A 92 -13.54 11.45 -4.09
N THR A 93 -12.93 10.35 -4.52
CA THR A 93 -13.13 9.77 -5.87
C THR A 93 -13.89 8.43 -5.79
N PRO A 94 -14.37 7.91 -6.93
CA PRO A 94 -14.86 6.53 -7.00
C PRO A 94 -13.79 5.50 -6.59
N ILE A 95 -14.26 4.31 -6.20
CA ILE A 95 -13.43 3.14 -5.91
C ILE A 95 -12.75 2.66 -7.20
N ILE A 96 -11.52 2.20 -7.06
CA ILE A 96 -10.68 1.64 -8.12
C ILE A 96 -10.52 0.15 -7.86
N THR A 97 -10.97 -0.65 -8.82
CA THR A 97 -10.80 -2.12 -8.88
C THR A 97 -10.12 -2.58 -10.17
N ASN A 98 -9.96 -1.68 -11.15
CA ASN A 98 -9.30 -1.94 -12.40
C ASN A 98 -8.05 -1.05 -12.51
N PHE A 99 -6.88 -1.67 -12.42
CA PHE A 99 -5.59 -0.99 -12.39
C PHE A 99 -4.95 -0.84 -13.78
N ALA A 100 -5.62 -1.31 -14.84
CA ALA A 100 -5.21 -1.08 -16.23
C ALA A 100 -5.47 0.37 -16.70
N ASN A 101 -6.23 1.16 -15.93
CA ASN A 101 -6.51 2.56 -16.28
C ASN A 101 -5.19 3.39 -16.33
N PRO A 102 -4.85 4.04 -17.45
CA PRO A 102 -3.58 4.77 -17.60
C PRO A 102 -3.37 5.89 -16.59
N GLN A 103 -4.42 6.60 -16.18
CA GLN A 103 -4.34 7.68 -15.20
C GLN A 103 -4.02 7.13 -13.80
N ILE A 104 -4.68 6.04 -13.42
CA ILE A 104 -4.35 5.30 -12.18
C ILE A 104 -2.93 4.75 -12.27
N ALA A 105 -2.53 4.25 -13.44
CA ALA A 105 -1.20 3.70 -13.65
C ALA A 105 -0.10 4.77 -13.50
N GLN A 106 -0.38 6.02 -13.88
CA GLN A 106 0.53 7.14 -13.69
C GLN A 106 0.60 7.57 -12.21
N GLU A 107 -0.52 7.57 -11.49
CA GLU A 107 -0.54 7.95 -10.08
C GLU A 107 0.12 6.90 -9.17
N LEU A 108 -0.14 5.61 -9.40
CA LEU A 108 0.31 4.48 -8.59
C LEU A 108 1.43 3.68 -9.28
N HIS A 109 2.44 4.37 -9.84
CA HIS A 109 3.51 3.74 -10.63
C HIS A 109 4.59 3.07 -9.78
N LEU A 110 5.35 2.18 -10.42
CA LEU A 110 6.52 1.50 -9.84
C LEU A 110 7.48 2.51 -9.19
N GLY A 111 7.90 2.24 -7.95
CA GLY A 111 8.78 3.12 -7.18
C GLY A 111 8.06 4.27 -6.46
N SER A 112 6.75 4.44 -6.66
CA SER A 112 5.95 5.29 -5.78
C SER A 112 5.99 4.74 -4.35
N TRP A 113 6.07 5.61 -3.37
CA TRP A 113 6.29 5.23 -1.98
C TRP A 113 5.23 5.84 -1.05
N PHE A 114 4.37 4.99 -0.52
CA PHE A 114 3.39 5.37 0.48
C PHE A 114 4.07 5.78 1.78
N ASP A 115 3.61 6.89 2.36
CA ASP A 115 4.12 7.47 3.60
C ASP A 115 5.65 7.70 3.61
N GLN A 116 6.26 7.92 2.43
CA GLN A 116 7.70 8.17 2.27
C GLN A 116 8.24 9.19 3.28
N ASN A 117 7.58 10.34 3.42
CA ASN A 117 8.03 11.42 4.31
C ASN A 117 8.09 10.97 5.78
N GLU A 118 7.18 10.10 6.23
CA GLU A 118 7.20 9.56 7.61
C GLU A 118 8.43 8.66 7.81
N TYR A 119 8.77 7.86 6.81
CA TYR A 119 9.95 7.00 6.84
C TYR A 119 11.24 7.80 6.80
N GLU A 120 11.35 8.76 5.89
CA GLU A 120 12.51 9.65 5.77
C GLU A 120 12.71 10.46 7.05
N THR A 121 11.65 11.00 7.65
CA THR A 121 11.75 11.75 8.92
C THR A 121 12.24 10.85 10.06
N THR A 122 11.71 9.62 10.18
CA THR A 122 12.13 8.67 11.22
C THR A 122 13.59 8.26 11.04
N PHE A 123 14.03 8.02 9.80
CA PHE A 123 15.39 7.61 9.50
C PHE A 123 16.40 8.75 9.66
N LEU A 124 16.07 9.97 9.21
CA LEU A 124 16.92 11.15 9.34
C LEU A 124 17.10 11.57 10.81
N LEU A 125 16.03 11.52 11.62
CA LEU A 125 16.11 11.84 13.05
C LEU A 125 16.87 10.78 13.87
N SER A 126 16.97 9.53 13.39
CA SER A 126 17.77 8.49 14.04
C SER A 126 19.28 8.63 13.85
N LYS A 127 19.72 9.58 13.02
CA LYS A 127 21.13 9.85 12.70
C LYS A 127 21.66 11.18 13.26
N SER A 128 20.82 11.91 14.01
CA SER A 128 21.13 13.18 14.68
C SER A 128 21.04 13.02 16.19
#